data_AF-A0A1H4D369-F1
#
_entry.id   AF-A0A1H4D369-F1
#
_cell.length_a   1.000
_cell.length_b   1.000
_cell.length_c   1.000
_cell.angle_alpha   90.00
_cell.angle_beta   90.00
_cell.angle_gamma   90.00
#
_symmetry.space_group_name_H-M   'P 1'
#
loop_
_entity.id
_entity.type
_entity.pdbx_description
1 polymer ?
#
loop_
_entity_poly.entity_id
_entity_poly.type
_entity_poly.pdbx_seq_one_letter_code
_entity_poly.pdbx_strand_id
1 'polypeptide(L)'
;MNIKDIQRIKFHFSEMNAIRILTYIGISFIYYSCSDYESRMIDGGNAIVERIESYIDSVGTTPESLSDIGIVIVDESNPPYYYEQIDSANYTLYFGTVLGESKTYYSDSKKWEDFYRPIKCD
;
A
#
# COMPACT_ATOMS: atom_id res chain seq x y z
N MET A 1 46.96 21.34 -25.94
CA MET A 1 45.54 21.21 -25.52
C MET A 1 44.84 22.55 -25.77
N ASN A 2 43.78 22.58 -26.59
CA ASN A 2 43.13 23.82 -27.05
C ASN A 2 41.98 24.22 -26.11
N ILE A 3 41.68 25.52 -26.03
CA ILE A 3 40.52 26.09 -25.31
C ILE A 3 39.21 25.38 -25.71
N LYS A 4 39.07 24.99 -26.99
CA LYS A 4 37.90 24.23 -27.48
C LYS A 4 37.78 22.85 -26.82
N ASP A 5 38.90 22.17 -26.55
CA ASP A 5 38.91 20.86 -25.91
C ASP A 5 38.52 20.98 -24.43
N ILE A 6 38.99 22.04 -23.75
CA ILE A 6 38.66 22.32 -22.35
C ILE A 6 37.16 22.64 -22.20
N GLN A 7 36.59 23.40 -23.13
CA GLN A 7 35.15 23.70 -23.13
C GLN A 7 34.31 22.43 -23.35
N ARG A 8 34.73 21.54 -24.26
CA ARG A 8 34.05 20.26 -24.51
C ARG A 8 34.07 19.35 -23.27
N ILE A 9 35.20 19.26 -22.57
CA ILE A 9 35.33 18.46 -21.34
C ILE A 9 34.44 19.01 -20.22
N LYS A 10 34.43 20.33 -20.02
CA LYS A 10 33.56 20.98 -19.01
C LYS A 10 32.08 20.76 -19.30
N PHE A 11 31.69 20.83 -20.58
CA PHE A 11 30.31 20.57 -21.01
C PHE A 11 29.90 19.12 -20.70
N HIS A 12 30.70 18.12 -21.10
CA HIS A 12 30.42 16.72 -20.77
C HIS A 12 30.40 16.46 -19.26
N PHE A 13 31.27 17.10 -18.48
CA PHE A 13 31.22 16.99 -17.01
C PHE A 13 29.94 17.58 -16.43
N SER A 14 29.45 18.70 -16.97
CA SER A 14 28.16 19.30 -16.59
C SER A 14 26.98 18.39 -16.94
N GLU A 15 26.97 17.78 -18.13
CA GLU A 15 25.93 16.83 -18.53
C GLU A 15 25.91 15.59 -17.63
N MET A 16 27.08 15.02 -17.31
CA MET A 16 27.18 13.88 -16.39
C MET A 16 26.66 14.22 -14.99
N ASN A 17 26.92 15.43 -14.49
CA ASN A 17 26.39 15.87 -13.20
C ASN A 17 24.88 16.13 -13.25
N ALA A 18 24.37 16.71 -14.34
CA ALA A 18 22.94 16.90 -14.54
C ALA A 18 22.19 15.56 -14.59
N ILE A 19 22.73 14.56 -15.30
CA ILE A 19 22.16 13.20 -15.33
C ILE A 19 22.09 12.61 -13.92
N ARG A 20 23.17 12.71 -13.13
CA ARG A 20 23.19 12.22 -11.74
C ARG A 20 22.13 12.91 -10.87
N ILE A 21 22.02 14.23 -10.95
CA ILE A 21 21.01 15.00 -10.20
C ILE A 21 19.60 14.56 -10.58
N LEU A 22 19.32 14.41 -11.87
CA LEU A 22 18.02 13.94 -12.35
C LEU A 22 17.70 12.53 -11.87
N THR A 23 18.69 11.64 -11.82
CA THR A 23 18.53 10.29 -11.25
C THR A 23 18.15 10.36 -9.77
N TYR A 24 18.81 11.19 -8.97
CA TYR A 24 18.47 11.35 -7.54
C TYR A 24 17.06 11.91 -7.33
N ILE A 25 16.67 12.93 -8.11
CA ILE A 25 15.33 13.50 -8.06
C ILE A 25 14.28 12.45 -8.42
N GLY A 26 14.51 11.68 -9.49
CA GLY A 26 13.61 10.62 -9.92
C GLY A 26 13.40 9.54 -8.85
N ILE A 27 14.49 9.03 -8.25
CA ILE A 27 14.40 8.04 -7.17
C ILE A 27 13.67 8.59 -5.96
N SER A 28 13.98 9.83 -5.56
CA SER A 28 13.32 10.47 -4.43
C SER A 28 11.82 10.65 -4.68
N PHE A 29 11.42 11.04 -5.89
CA PHE A 29 10.02 11.20 -6.27
C PHE A 29 9.25 9.87 -6.22
N ILE A 30 9.87 8.79 -6.71
CA ILE A 30 9.29 7.44 -6.64
C ILE A 30 9.08 7.02 -5.17
N TYR A 31 10.07 7.27 -4.31
CA TYR A 31 9.99 6.93 -2.88
C TYR A 31 8.83 7.64 -2.17
N TYR A 32 8.70 8.96 -2.36
CA TYR A 32 7.58 9.72 -1.76
C TYR A 32 6.22 9.26 -2.28
N SER A 33 6.12 8.99 -3.58
CA SER A 33 4.86 8.55 -4.19
C SER A 33 4.40 7.18 -3.65
N CYS A 34 5.35 6.26 -3.44
CA CYS A 34 5.05 4.93 -2.89
C CYS A 34 4.59 5.03 -1.43
N SER A 35 5.28 5.83 -0.61
CA SER A 35 4.93 6.02 0.80
C SER A 35 3.58 6.71 0.98
N ASP A 36 3.25 7.70 0.15
CA ASP A 36 1.96 8.39 0.19
C ASP A 36 0.78 7.46 -0.19
N TYR A 37 0.96 6.65 -1.23
CA TYR A 37 -0.05 5.66 -1.63
C TYR A 37 -0.35 4.68 -0.48
N GLU A 38 0.71 4.10 0.10
CA GLU A 38 0.57 3.14 1.20
C GLU A 38 -0.13 3.75 2.41
N SER A 39 0.23 4.98 2.81
CA SER A 39 -0.42 5.69 3.92
C SER A 39 -1.92 5.88 3.65
N ARG A 40 -2.30 6.32 2.44
CA ARG A 40 -3.71 6.50 2.07
C ARG A 40 -4.51 5.20 2.09
N MET A 41 -3.89 4.09 1.68
CA MET A 41 -4.52 2.78 1.72
C MET A 41 -4.66 2.25 3.15
N ILE A 42 -3.67 2.49 4.01
CA ILE A 42 -3.78 2.17 5.44
C ILE A 42 -4.90 2.98 6.09
N ASP A 43 -4.97 4.28 5.84
CA ASP A 43 -6.00 5.14 6.43
C ASP A 43 -7.41 4.75 5.97
N GLY A 44 -7.59 4.46 4.67
CA GLY A 44 -8.85 3.97 4.14
C GLY A 44 -9.21 2.58 4.67
N GLY A 45 -8.24 1.68 4.77
CA GLY A 45 -8.42 0.36 5.35
C GLY A 45 -8.79 0.41 6.84
N ASN A 46 -8.21 1.33 7.61
CA ASN A 46 -8.55 1.53 9.02
C ASN A 46 -10.02 1.96 9.20
N ALA A 47 -10.55 2.79 8.30
CA ALA A 47 -11.97 3.15 8.32
C ALA A 47 -12.88 1.94 8.02
N ILE A 48 -12.43 0.98 7.22
CA ILE A 48 -13.14 -0.29 6.97
C ILE A 48 -13.07 -1.18 8.21
N VAL A 49 -11.88 -1.32 8.80
CA VAL A 49 -11.65 -2.05 10.05
C VAL A 49 -12.58 -1.54 11.15
N GLU A 50 -12.68 -0.22 11.34
CA GLU A 50 -13.57 0.38 12.35
C GLU A 50 -15.04 -0.02 12.15
N ARG A 51 -15.51 -0.11 10.90
CA ARG A 51 -16.87 -0.57 10.59
C ARG A 51 -17.06 -2.05 10.83
N ILE A 52 -16.06 -2.88 10.51
CA ILE A 52 -16.08 -4.32 10.78
C ILE A 52 -16.15 -4.55 12.30
N GLU A 53 -15.29 -3.91 13.08
CA GLU A 53 -15.29 -4.04 14.54
C GLU A 53 -16.62 -3.55 15.15
N SER A 54 -17.17 -2.44 14.65
CA SER A 54 -18.50 -1.96 15.07
C SER A 54 -19.62 -2.98 14.75
N TYR A 55 -19.51 -3.66 13.61
CA TYR A 55 -20.45 -4.73 13.25
C TYR A 55 -20.32 -5.93 14.20
N ILE A 56 -19.09 -6.38 14.47
CA ILE A 56 -18.80 -7.46 15.42
C ILE A 56 -19.34 -7.12 16.81
N ASP A 57 -19.17 -5.90 17.29
CA ASP A 57 -19.69 -5.45 18.59
C ASP A 57 -21.23 -5.50 18.65
N SER A 58 -21.91 -5.32 17.51
CA SER A 58 -23.37 -5.29 17.43
C SER A 58 -24.02 -6.66 17.16
N VAL A 59 -23.42 -7.48 16.31
CA VAL A 59 -23.96 -8.77 15.85
C VAL A 59 -23.30 -9.96 16.56
N GLY A 60 -22.09 -9.78 17.07
CA GLY A 60 -21.31 -10.82 17.75
C GLY A 60 -20.49 -11.71 16.80
N THR A 61 -20.53 -11.44 15.50
CA THR A 61 -19.77 -12.18 14.48
C THR A 61 -19.18 -11.24 13.44
N THR A 62 -18.07 -11.66 12.83
CA THR A 62 -17.51 -11.04 11.63
C THR A 62 -18.54 -11.03 10.49
N PRO A 63 -18.57 -10.00 9.64
CA PRO A 63 -19.44 -9.98 8.47
C PRO A 63 -18.98 -11.04 7.45
N GLU A 64 -19.89 -11.62 6.68
CA GLU A 64 -19.51 -12.55 5.60
C GLU A 64 -18.87 -11.78 4.43
N SER A 65 -19.27 -10.52 4.23
CA SER A 65 -18.76 -9.64 3.19
C SER A 65 -18.74 -8.16 3.60
N LEU A 66 -17.93 -7.36 2.90
CA LEU A 66 -17.95 -5.90 3.09
C LEU A 66 -19.31 -5.26 2.71
N SER A 67 -20.09 -5.92 1.87
CA SER A 67 -21.45 -5.48 1.51
C SER A 67 -22.40 -5.50 2.71
N ASP A 68 -22.22 -6.43 3.64
CA ASP A 68 -23.06 -6.56 4.85
C ASP A 68 -22.94 -5.36 5.79
N ILE A 69 -21.79 -4.69 5.73
CA ILE A 69 -21.51 -3.44 6.46
C ILE A 69 -21.67 -2.19 5.59
N GLY A 70 -22.36 -2.31 4.46
CA GLY A 70 -22.72 -1.20 3.57
C GLY A 70 -21.56 -0.61 2.78
N ILE A 71 -20.45 -1.34 2.63
CA ILE A 71 -19.34 -0.94 1.76
C ILE A 71 -19.58 -1.53 0.38
N VAL A 72 -19.98 -0.67 -0.56
CA VAL A 72 -20.24 -1.07 -1.95
C VAL A 72 -18.92 -1.15 -2.71
N ILE A 73 -18.60 -2.34 -3.19
CA ILE A 73 -17.49 -2.56 -4.12
C ILE A 73 -17.97 -2.15 -5.52
N VAL A 74 -17.42 -1.07 -6.05
CA VAL A 74 -17.80 -0.53 -7.37
C VAL A 74 -17.24 -1.36 -8.52
N ASP A 75 -16.05 -1.93 -8.32
CA ASP A 75 -15.39 -2.82 -9.28
C ASP A 75 -15.00 -4.12 -8.57
N GLU A 76 -15.79 -5.18 -8.78
CA GLU A 76 -15.54 -6.50 -8.20
C GLU A 76 -14.32 -7.21 -8.83
N SER A 77 -13.89 -6.80 -10.04
CA SER A 77 -12.74 -7.43 -10.69
C SER A 77 -11.41 -6.93 -10.13
N ASN A 78 -11.40 -5.73 -9.56
CA ASN A 78 -10.21 -5.14 -8.95
C ASN A 78 -10.57 -4.14 -7.83
N PRO A 79 -11.13 -4.63 -6.71
CA PRO A 79 -11.47 -3.75 -5.60
C PRO A 79 -10.21 -3.17 -4.96
N PRO A 80 -10.29 -1.96 -4.37
CA PRO A 80 -9.15 -1.38 -3.65
C PRO A 80 -8.77 -2.17 -2.40
N TYR A 81 -9.73 -2.87 -1.79
CA TYR A 81 -9.54 -3.71 -0.62
C TYR A 81 -10.19 -5.06 -0.83
N TYR A 82 -9.54 -6.08 -0.31
CA TYR A 82 -10.00 -7.45 -0.34
C TYR A 82 -10.19 -7.92 1.10
N TYR A 83 -11.36 -8.48 1.38
CA TYR A 83 -11.75 -8.96 2.70
C TYR A 83 -11.87 -10.47 2.66
N GLU A 84 -11.35 -11.12 3.70
CA GLU A 84 -11.50 -12.56 3.91
C GLU A 84 -11.90 -12.81 5.36
N GLN A 85 -13.09 -13.39 5.54
CA GLN A 85 -13.52 -13.91 6.82
C GLN A 85 -12.81 -15.24 7.11
N ILE A 86 -12.24 -15.38 8.31
CA ILE A 86 -11.54 -16.60 8.71
C ILE A 86 -12.44 -17.44 9.63
N ASP A 87 -13.00 -16.81 10.64
CA ASP A 87 -13.96 -17.40 11.57
C ASP A 87 -14.88 -16.29 12.12
N SER A 88 -15.70 -16.61 13.12
CA SER A 88 -16.66 -15.65 13.69
C SER A 88 -16.02 -14.45 14.40
N ALA A 89 -14.74 -14.51 14.76
CA ALA A 89 -14.01 -13.47 15.47
C ALA A 89 -12.82 -12.91 14.66
N ASN A 90 -12.34 -13.65 13.64
CA ASN A 90 -11.15 -13.31 12.90
C ASN A 90 -11.41 -13.08 11.41
N TYR A 91 -10.66 -12.12 10.86
CA TYR A 91 -10.70 -11.75 9.45
C TYR A 91 -9.37 -11.14 9.02
N THR A 92 -9.19 -11.02 7.71
CA THR A 92 -8.13 -10.20 7.13
C THR A 92 -8.69 -9.18 6.15
N LEU A 93 -7.98 -8.07 6.02
CA LEU A 93 -8.25 -7.04 5.02
C LEU A 93 -6.93 -6.70 4.34
N TYR A 94 -6.83 -6.84 3.02
CA TYR A 94 -5.59 -6.56 2.30
C TYR A 94 -5.77 -5.66 1.10
N PHE A 95 -4.69 -5.01 0.70
CA PHE A 95 -4.60 -4.23 -0.52
C PHE A 95 -3.26 -4.47 -1.23
N GLY A 96 -3.25 -4.28 -2.56
CA GLY A 96 -2.03 -4.38 -3.37
C GLY A 96 -1.21 -3.09 -3.32
N THR A 97 0.13 -3.22 -3.29
CA THR A 97 1.06 -2.08 -3.40
C THR A 97 1.40 -1.80 -4.86
N VAL A 98 2.03 -0.65 -5.11
CA VAL A 98 2.46 -0.23 -6.46
C VAL A 98 3.46 -1.21 -7.10
N LEU A 99 4.16 -2.00 -6.30
CA LEU A 99 5.18 -2.96 -6.76
C LEU A 99 4.66 -4.40 -6.89
N GLY A 100 3.35 -4.61 -6.72
CA GLY A 100 2.72 -5.94 -6.83
C GLY A 100 2.85 -6.81 -5.58
N GLU A 101 3.38 -6.25 -4.49
CA GLU A 101 3.28 -6.83 -3.16
C GLU A 101 1.88 -6.55 -2.59
N SER A 102 1.55 -7.11 -1.43
CA SER A 102 0.33 -6.76 -0.70
C SER A 102 0.66 -6.41 0.74
N LYS A 103 -0.22 -5.63 1.35
CA LYS A 103 -0.19 -5.40 2.80
C LYS A 103 -1.51 -5.88 3.38
N THR A 104 -1.42 -6.64 4.47
CA THR A 104 -2.57 -7.33 5.06
C THR A 104 -2.75 -6.90 6.50
N TYR A 105 -3.95 -6.45 6.83
CA TYR A 105 -4.41 -6.29 8.19
C TYR A 105 -4.86 -7.63 8.76
N TYR A 106 -4.37 -7.95 9.94
CA TYR A 106 -4.71 -9.14 10.69
C TYR A 106 -5.52 -8.77 11.92
N SER A 107 -6.75 -9.29 12.04
CA SER A 107 -7.64 -8.98 13.18
C SER A 107 -7.10 -9.50 14.52
N ASP A 108 -6.34 -10.60 14.51
CA ASP A 108 -5.78 -11.23 15.71
C ASP A 108 -4.65 -10.39 16.32
N SER A 109 -3.77 -9.83 15.48
CA SER A 109 -2.66 -8.96 15.90
C SER A 109 -3.05 -7.48 15.93
N LYS A 110 -4.17 -7.12 15.30
CA LYS A 110 -4.66 -5.75 15.05
C LYS A 110 -3.61 -4.86 14.37
N LYS A 111 -2.88 -5.43 13.41
CA LYS A 111 -1.77 -4.75 12.72
C LYS A 111 -1.77 -5.03 11.23
N TRP A 112 -1.25 -4.06 10.50
CA TRP A 112 -0.88 -4.21 9.09
C TRP A 112 0.51 -4.86 9.00
N GLU A 113 0.62 -5.90 8.19
CA GLU A 113 1.84 -6.67 7.97
C GLU A 113 2.11 -6.84 6.47
N ASP A 114 3.38 -6.80 6.07
CA ASP A 114 3.82 -6.93 4.67
C ASP A 114 3.90 -8.39 4.20
N PHE A 115 3.99 -9.32 5.15
CA PHE A 115 4.20 -10.73 4.87
C PHE A 115 2.95 -11.53 5.21
N TYR A 116 2.59 -12.44 4.32
CA TYR A 116 1.52 -13.38 4.61
C TYR A 116 1.90 -14.27 5.81
N ARG A 117 0.99 -14.29 6.79
CA ARG A 117 0.99 -15.23 7.91
C ARG A 117 -0.39 -15.89 8.02
N PRO A 118 -0.47 -17.21 8.24
CA PRO A 118 -1.74 -17.85 8.57
C PRO A 118 -2.19 -17.47 9.99
N ILE A 119 -3.46 -17.08 10.14
CA ILE A 119 -4.12 -17.03 11.46
C ILE A 119 -4.46 -18.48 11.85
N LYS A 120 -4.17 -18.84 13.09
CA LYS A 120 -4.54 -20.16 13.63
C LYS A 120 -5.95 -20.04 14.19
N CYS A 121 -6.86 -20.86 13.71
CA CYS A 121 -8.17 -21.06 14.33
C CYS A 121 -7.97 -22.02 15.51
N ASP A 122 -8.27 -21.57 16.72
CA ASP A 122 -8.25 -22.39 17.94
C ASP A 122 -9.59 -23.12 18.16
#